data_AF-A0A970V1J7-F1
#
_entry.id   AF-A0A970V1J7-F1
#
_cell.length_a   1.000
_cell.length_b   1.000
_cell.length_c   1.000
_cell.angle_alpha   90.00
_cell.angle_beta   90.00
_cell.angle_gamma   90.00
#
_symmetry.space_group_name_H-M   'P 1'
#
loop_
_entity.id
_entity.type
_entity.pdbx_description
1 polymer ?
#
loop_
_entity_poly.entity_id
_entity_poly.type
_entity_poly.pdbx_seq_one_letter_code
_entity_poly.pdbx_strand_id
1 'polypeptide(L)'
;MRKDPRNSTAYRAEVATRLVEQAYPTLDFSLRITPEEYQARWHQVQAAMQAEGYSLLYACGSELDRSDLAWLAGIYDPIIERYGLLLPAEGRPVILA
;
A
#
# COMPACT_ATOMS: atom_id res chain seq x y z
N MET A 1 24.50 32.88 19.46
CA MET A 1 23.13 32.61 18.96
C MET A 1 22.44 31.62 19.90
N ARG A 2 21.28 31.95 20.47
CA ARG A 2 20.49 30.95 21.22
C ARG A 2 19.83 30.01 20.21
N LYS A 3 19.97 28.69 20.40
CA LYS A 3 19.27 27.69 19.57
C LYS A 3 17.77 27.82 19.84
N ASP A 4 16.97 27.85 18.78
CA ASP A 4 15.52 27.83 18.89
C ASP A 4 15.08 26.52 19.57
N PRO A 5 14.38 26.57 20.72
CA PRO A 5 13.94 25.38 21.44
C PRO A 5 13.03 24.47 20.60
N ARG A 6 12.37 25.02 19.56
CA ARG A 6 11.54 24.28 18.60
C ARG A 6 12.34 23.34 17.69
N ASN A 7 13.66 23.55 17.57
CA ASN A 7 14.53 22.67 16.79
C ASN A 7 15.06 21.48 17.61
N SER A 8 14.73 21.39 18.89
CA SER A 8 15.10 20.24 19.70
C SER A 8 14.34 18.97 19.28
N THR A 9 14.98 17.81 19.41
CA THR A 9 14.34 16.51 19.17
C THR A 9 13.17 16.29 20.14
N ALA A 10 13.31 16.72 21.39
CA ALA A 10 12.27 16.60 22.41
C ALA A 10 10.99 17.37 22.03
N TYR A 11 11.12 18.61 21.59
CA TYR A 11 9.97 19.40 21.13
C TYR A 11 9.27 18.76 19.92
N ARG A 12 10.04 18.25 18.95
CA ARG A 12 9.45 17.58 17.77
C ARG A 12 8.71 16.30 18.15
N ALA A 13 9.24 15.53 19.10
CA ALA A 13 8.57 14.33 19.62
C ALA A 13 7.26 14.68 20.36
N GLU A 14 7.25 15.75 21.16
CA GLU A 14 6.05 16.24 21.85
C GLU A 14 4.96 16.66 20.84
N VAL A 15 5.33 17.45 19.83
CA VAL A 15 4.39 17.85 18.77
C VAL A 15 3.85 16.66 18.02
N ALA A 16 4.71 15.71 17.63
CA ALA A 16 4.28 14.49 16.94
C ALA A 16 3.31 13.67 17.79
N THR A 17 3.61 13.49 19.08
CA THR A 17 2.73 12.78 20.03
C THR A 17 1.36 13.43 20.09
N ARG A 18 1.32 14.76 20.27
CA ARG A 18 0.06 15.51 20.34
C ARG A 18 -0.77 15.38 19.06
N LEU A 19 -0.13 15.43 17.89
CA LEU A 19 -0.82 15.24 16.61
C LEU A 19 -1.41 13.84 16.50
N VAL A 20 -0.66 12.80 16.90
CA VAL A 20 -1.15 11.42 16.93
C VAL A 20 -2.33 11.28 17.88
N GLU A 21 -2.22 11.76 19.12
CA GLU A 21 -3.29 11.68 20.13
C GLU A 21 -4.57 12.40 19.68
N GLN A 22 -4.44 13.53 18.99
CA GLN A 22 -5.57 14.28 18.43
C GLN A 22 -6.23 13.56 17.25
N ALA A 23 -5.44 12.92 16.39
CA ALA A 23 -5.95 12.22 15.21
C ALA A 23 -6.51 10.84 15.55
N TYR A 24 -5.92 10.13 16.52
CA TYR A 24 -6.25 8.75 16.89
C TYR A 24 -7.75 8.48 17.06
N PRO A 25 -8.54 9.28 17.82
CA PRO A 25 -9.97 9.04 17.99
C PRO A 25 -10.81 9.26 16.73
N THR A 26 -10.25 9.90 15.70
CA THR A 26 -10.93 10.14 14.41
C THR A 26 -10.67 9.03 13.38
N LEU A 27 -9.76 8.10 13.70
CA LEU A 27 -9.41 7.00 12.81
C LEU A 27 -10.40 5.85 12.96
N ASP A 28 -10.94 5.41 11.83
CA ASP A 28 -11.76 4.20 11.78
C ASP A 28 -10.88 2.97 11.52
N PHE A 29 -10.58 2.24 12.59
CA PHE A 29 -9.82 0.98 12.53
C PHE A 29 -10.68 -0.23 12.16
N SER A 30 -12.00 -0.06 11.97
CA SER A 30 -12.88 -1.12 11.50
C SER A 30 -12.78 -1.34 10.00
N LEU A 31 -12.23 -0.36 9.25
CA LEU A 31 -12.05 -0.45 7.82
C LEU A 31 -11.09 -1.60 7.48
N ARG A 32 -11.65 -2.62 6.81
CA ARG A 32 -10.92 -3.79 6.32
C ARG A 32 -11.28 -4.00 4.87
N ILE A 33 -10.28 -4.13 4.02
CA ILE A 33 -10.47 -4.53 2.63
C ILE A 33 -10.79 -6.03 2.64
N THR A 34 -11.95 -6.39 2.11
CA THR A 34 -12.40 -7.79 2.11
C THR A 34 -11.77 -8.56 0.94
N PRO A 35 -11.72 -9.90 0.99
CA PRO A 35 -11.28 -10.72 -0.14
C PRO A 35 -12.07 -10.44 -1.43
N GLU A 36 -13.37 -10.15 -1.32
CA GLU A 36 -14.25 -9.85 -2.45
C GLU A 36 -13.89 -8.53 -3.14
N GLU A 37 -13.49 -7.52 -2.37
CA GLU A 37 -12.99 -6.25 -2.90
C GLU A 37 -11.69 -6.47 -3.69
N TYR A 38 -10.76 -7.29 -3.20
CA TYR A 38 -9.56 -7.66 -3.99
C TYR A 38 -9.94 -8.40 -5.28
N GLN A 39 -10.90 -9.32 -5.22
CA GLN A 39 -11.37 -10.01 -6.42
C GLN A 39 -11.98 -9.05 -7.45
N ALA A 40 -12.76 -8.06 -7.00
CA ALA A 40 -13.33 -7.03 -7.87
C ALA A 40 -12.22 -6.21 -8.57
N ARG A 41 -11.17 -5.85 -7.84
CA ARG A 41 -9.99 -5.15 -8.38
C ARG A 41 -9.26 -5.96 -9.42
N TRP A 42 -9.07 -7.26 -9.20
CA TRP A 42 -8.47 -8.15 -10.19
C TRP A 42 -9.29 -8.18 -11.48
N HIS A 43 -10.60 -8.32 -11.37
CA HIS A 43 -11.50 -8.31 -12.53
C HIS A 43 -11.41 -6.99 -13.31
N GLN A 44 -11.29 -5.85 -12.64
CA GLN A 44 -11.12 -4.55 -13.30
C GLN A 44 -9.82 -4.50 -14.11
N VAL A 45 -8.71 -4.94 -13.53
CA VAL A 45 -7.40 -4.96 -14.22
C VAL A 45 -7.38 -5.98 -15.35
N GLN A 46 -7.90 -7.18 -15.10
CA GLN A 46 -8.01 -8.26 -16.08
C GLN A 46 -8.86 -7.86 -17.30
N ALA A 47 -9.97 -7.15 -17.09
CA ALA A 47 -10.78 -6.63 -18.19
C ALA A 47 -9.99 -5.65 -19.08
N ALA A 48 -9.21 -4.75 -18.48
CA ALA A 48 -8.34 -3.85 -19.23
C ALA A 48 -7.21 -4.62 -19.94
N MET A 49 -6.59 -5.59 -19.28
CA MET A 49 -5.57 -6.45 -19.89
C MET A 49 -6.10 -7.17 -21.13
N GLN A 50 -7.29 -7.77 -21.04
CA GLN A 50 -7.93 -8.46 -22.17
C GLN A 50 -8.24 -7.51 -23.32
N ALA A 51 -8.74 -6.31 -23.04
CA ALA A 51 -9.02 -5.30 -24.06
C ALA A 51 -7.76 -4.86 -24.84
N GLU A 52 -6.62 -4.82 -24.15
CA GLU A 52 -5.33 -4.43 -24.73
C GLU A 52 -4.51 -5.64 -25.25
N GLY A 53 -5.03 -6.87 -25.13
CA GLY A 53 -4.36 -8.08 -25.59
C GLY A 53 -3.21 -8.59 -24.70
N TYR A 54 -3.13 -8.15 -23.44
CA TYR A 54 -2.16 -8.65 -22.46
C TYR A 54 -2.65 -9.93 -21.79
N SER A 55 -1.76 -10.92 -21.67
CA SER A 55 -2.05 -12.21 -21.01
C SER A 55 -1.57 -12.28 -19.55
N LEU A 56 -0.62 -11.43 -19.17
CA LEU A 56 0.02 -11.46 -17.86
C LEU A 56 0.50 -10.06 -17.47
N LEU A 57 0.23 -9.67 -16.22
CA LEU A 57 0.77 -8.50 -15.57
C LEU A 57 1.78 -8.93 -14.51
N TYR A 58 2.89 -8.21 -14.44
CA TYR A 58 3.86 -8.32 -13.36
C TYR A 58 3.94 -6.98 -12.62
N ALA A 59 3.79 -7.03 -11.30
CA ALA A 59 4.05 -5.90 -10.42
C ALA A 59 5.15 -6.27 -9.43
N CYS A 60 6.15 -5.41 -9.29
CA CYS A 60 7.24 -5.58 -8.33
C CYS A 60 6.98 -4.66 -7.13
N GLY A 61 7.43 -5.03 -5.95
CA GLY A 61 7.29 -4.20 -4.74
C GLY A 61 8.28 -3.05 -4.67
N SER A 62 8.56 -2.36 -5.79
CA SER A 62 9.48 -1.22 -5.82
C SER A 62 8.96 -0.04 -5.00
N GLU A 63 9.81 0.95 -4.74
CA GLU A 63 9.49 2.09 -3.87
C GLU A 63 8.30 2.90 -4.42
N LEU A 64 8.12 2.83 -5.74
CA LEU A 64 7.07 3.47 -6.51
C LEU A 64 5.82 2.60 -6.65
N ASP A 65 5.99 1.28 -6.70
CA ASP A 65 4.93 0.31 -7.05
C ASP A 65 4.32 -0.39 -5.81
N ARG A 66 4.84 -0.14 -4.60
CA ARG A 66 4.32 -0.71 -3.35
C ARG A 66 2.81 -0.48 -3.13
N SER A 67 2.30 0.65 -3.61
CA SER A 67 0.87 0.98 -3.52
C SER A 67 0.05 0.08 -4.43
N ASP A 68 0.59 -0.31 -5.58
CA ASP A 68 -0.08 -1.20 -6.53
C ASP A 68 -0.14 -2.61 -5.97
N LEU A 69 0.94 -3.11 -5.36
CA LEU A 69 0.93 -4.40 -4.65
C LEU A 69 -0.03 -4.39 -3.44
N ALA A 70 -0.06 -3.32 -2.66
CA ALA A 70 -1.00 -3.18 -1.55
C ALA A 70 -2.45 -3.13 -2.06
N TRP A 71 -2.69 -2.46 -3.19
CA TRP A 71 -4.01 -2.35 -3.79
C TRP A 71 -4.48 -3.66 -4.40
N LEU A 72 -3.59 -4.41 -5.07
CA LEU A 72 -3.87 -5.68 -5.73
C LEU A 72 -3.97 -6.86 -4.75
N ALA A 73 -3.11 -6.93 -3.74
CA ALA A 73 -3.01 -8.13 -2.90
C ALA A 73 -2.92 -7.86 -1.39
N GLY A 74 -2.99 -6.58 -0.97
CA GLY A 74 -2.84 -6.23 0.45
C GLY A 74 -1.41 -6.43 0.97
N ILE A 75 -0.45 -6.60 0.07
CA ILE A 75 0.96 -6.80 0.42
C ILE A 75 1.57 -5.43 0.70
N TYR A 76 2.03 -5.24 1.93
CA TYR A 76 2.81 -4.07 2.32
C TYR A 76 4.05 -4.54 3.06
N ASP A 77 5.17 -4.62 2.35
CA ASP A 77 6.48 -4.89 2.95
C ASP A 77 7.32 -3.61 2.91
N PRO A 78 7.91 -3.17 4.04
CA PRO A 78 8.83 -2.04 4.06
C PRO A 78 10.16 -2.30 3.32
N ILE A 79 10.44 -3.55 2.93
CA ILE A 79 11.62 -3.99 2.17
C ILE A 79 11.26 -4.14 0.68
N ILE A 80 11.76 -3.18 -0.08
CA ILE A 80 11.26 -2.67 -1.37
C ILE A 80 11.59 -3.57 -2.59
N GLU A 81 12.04 -4.81 -2.39
CA GLU A 81 12.57 -5.62 -3.51
C GLU A 81 12.27 -7.12 -3.38
N ARG A 82 11.56 -7.54 -2.32
CA ARG A 82 11.41 -8.97 -1.99
C ARG A 82 10.13 -9.60 -2.54
N TYR A 83 9.15 -8.78 -2.91
CA TYR A 83 7.83 -9.25 -3.31
C TYR A 83 7.52 -8.86 -4.75
N GLY A 84 6.97 -9.82 -5.49
CA GLY A 84 6.39 -9.61 -6.80
C GLY A 84 5.00 -10.23 -6.86
N LEU A 85 4.23 -9.81 -7.86
CA LEU A 85 2.90 -10.34 -8.12
C LEU A 85 2.76 -10.60 -9.61
N LEU A 86 2.32 -11.80 -9.95
CA LEU A 86 1.89 -12.17 -11.30
C LEU A 86 0.37 -12.23 -11.32
N LEU A 87 -0.27 -11.38 -12.12
CA LEU A 87 -1.71 -11.40 -12.35
C LEU A 87 -1.98 -11.91 -13.78
N PRO A 88 -2.47 -13.15 -13.95
CA PRO A 88 -2.93 -13.60 -15.25
C PRO A 88 -4.18 -12.82 -15.70
N ALA A 89 -4.42 -12.75 -17.02
CA ALA A 89 -5.62 -12.14 -17.59
C ALA A 89 -6.94 -12.81 -17.13
N GLU A 90 -6.87 -14.01 -16.56
CA GLU A 90 -7.99 -14.71 -15.93
C GLU A 90 -7.52 -15.48 -14.69
N GLY A 91 -8.35 -15.52 -13.65
CA GLY A 91 -8.06 -16.26 -12.42
C GLY A 91 -7.44 -15.39 -11.32
N ARG A 92 -6.61 -16.01 -10.48
CA ARG A 92 -6.08 -15.40 -9.25
C ARG A 92 -4.62 -14.99 -9.41
N PRO A 93 -4.17 -13.92 -8.72
CA PRO A 93 -2.76 -13.55 -8.69
C PRO A 93 -1.92 -14.61 -7.99
N VAL A 94 -0.66 -14.71 -8.41
CA VAL A 94 0.40 -15.50 -7.76
C VAL A 94 1.37 -14.52 -7.12
N ILE A 95 1.60 -14.70 -5.82
CA ILE A 95 2.57 -13.91 -5.06
C ILE A 95 3.93 -14.58 -5.17
N LEU A 96 4.94 -13.80 -5.51
CA LEU A 96 6.35 -14.18 -5.52
C LEU A 96 6.99 -13.56 -4.28
N ALA A 97 7.57 -14.40 -3.40
CA ALA A 97 8.16 -13.99 -2.12
C ALA A 97 9.43 -14.80 -1.83
#